data_AF-A0A256H366-F1
#
_entry.id   AF-A0A256H366-F1
#
_cell.length_a   1.000
_cell.length_b   1.000
_cell.length_c   1.000
_cell.angle_alpha   90.00
_cell.angle_beta   90.00
_cell.angle_gamma   90.00
#
_symmetry.space_group_name_H-M   'P 1'
#
loop_
_entity.id
_entity.type
_entity.pdbx_description
1 polymer ?
#
loop_
_entity_poly.entity_id
_entity_poly.type
_entity_poly.pdbx_seq_one_letter_code
_entity_poly.pdbx_strand_id
1 'polypeptide(L)' 'MSLLEAYRADLRQLVAALDDRGIFRPGEREAWDEGIEEADDMAELKRTGEALHEAMVNREGVEEVVSEHTEERTQSFV' A
#
# COMPACT_ATOMS: atom_id res chain seq x y z
N MET A 1 15.05 13.22 -2.14
CA MET A 1 13.90 12.31 -2.25
C MET A 1 12.71 13.15 -2.64
N SER A 2 12.08 12.84 -3.78
CA SER A 2 10.85 13.50 -4.21
C SER A 2 9.64 12.94 -3.45
N LEU A 3 8.52 13.67 -3.46
CA LEU A 3 7.26 13.22 -2.85
C LEU A 3 6.78 11.90 -3.47
N LEU A 4 6.95 11.75 -4.79
CA LEU A 4 6.62 10.54 -5.53
C LEU A 4 7.41 9.33 -5.02
N GLU A 5 8.73 9.47 -4.89
CA GLU A 5 9.60 8.39 -4.38
C GLU A 5 9.27 8.02 -2.92
N ALA A 6 8.98 9.02 -2.09
CA ALA A 6 8.60 8.79 -0.70
C ALA A 6 7.28 8.00 -0.60
N TYR A 7 6.27 8.37 -1.39
CA TYR A 7 5.00 7.66 -1.43
C TYR A 7 5.13 6.26 -2.03
N ARG A 8 5.97 6.08 -3.06
CA ARG A 8 6.28 4.76 -3.63
C ARG A 8 6.90 3.84 -2.59
N ALA A 9 7.85 4.36 -1.80
CA ALA A 9 8.49 3.60 -0.73
C ALA A 9 7.52 3.25 0.41
N ASP A 10 6.55 4.12 0.71
CA ASP A 10 5.49 3.88 1.70
C ASP A 10 4.56 2.74 1.24
N LEU A 11 4.10 2.79 -0.02
CA LEU A 11 3.28 1.72 -0.60
C LEU A 11 3.99 0.36 -0.64
N ARG A 12 5.28 0.33 -1.01
CA ARG A 12 6.05 -0.93 -0.97
C ARG A 12 6.17 -1.52 0.43
N GLN A 13 6.33 -0.68 1.45
CA GLN A 13 6.36 -1.14 2.85
C GLN A 13 5.01 -1.70 3.28
N LEU A 14 3.91 -1.06 2.89
CA LEU A 14 2.57 -1.56 3.14
C LEU A 14 2.34 -2.93 2.48
N VAL A 15 2.71 -3.09 1.20
CA VAL A 15 2.63 -4.38 0.49
C VAL A 15 3.46 -5.44 1.21
N ALA A 16 4.71 -5.14 1.58
CA ALA A 16 5.53 -6.09 2.34
C ALA A 16 4.89 -6.51 3.68
N ALA A 17 4.33 -5.56 4.43
CA ALA A 17 3.69 -5.84 5.72
C ALA A 17 2.39 -6.67 5.59
N LEU A 18 1.66 -6.54 4.48
CA LEU A 18 0.49 -7.36 4.16
C LEU A 18 0.91 -8.77 3.73
N ASP A 19 2.00 -8.90 2.98
CA ASP A 19 2.58 -10.19 2.56
C ASP A 19 3.11 -10.99 3.76
N ASP A 20 3.83 -10.35 4.68
CA ASP A 20 4.34 -10.98 5.92
C ASP A 20 3.22 -11.56 6.79
N ARG A 21 2.01 -10.99 6.71
CA ARG A 21 0.81 -11.47 7.40
C ARG A 21 -0.02 -12.46 6.58
N GLY A 22 0.41 -12.81 5.37
CA GLY A 22 -0.26 -13.78 4.50
C GLY A 22 -1.62 -13.31 3.97
N ILE A 23 -1.84 -12.00 3.87
CA ILE A 23 -3.10 -11.42 3.39
C ILE A 23 -3.26 -11.60 1.88
N PHE A 24 -2.14 -11.62 1.16
CA PHE A 24 -2.12 -11.83 -0.28
C PHE A 24 -2.27 -13.30 -0.65
N ARG A 25 -3.02 -13.54 -1.71
CA ARG A 25 -3.01 -14.80 -2.44
C ARG A 25 -1.72 -14.89 -3.26
N PRO A 26 -1.27 -16.11 -3.61
CA PRO A 26 -0.11 -16.28 -4.48
C PRO A 26 -0.24 -15.45 -5.77
N GLY A 27 0.78 -14.66 -6.10
CA GLY A 27 0.80 -13.80 -7.29
C GLY A 27 0.22 -12.39 -7.08
N GLU A 28 -0.50 -12.11 -6.00
CA GLU A 28 -1.07 -10.77 -5.78
C GLU A 28 0.00 -9.76 -5.38
N ARG A 29 0.95 -10.18 -4.54
CA ARG A 29 2.06 -9.32 -4.09
C ARG A 29 2.88 -8.83 -5.30
N GLU A 30 3.24 -9.74 -6.21
CA GLU A 30 4.01 -9.38 -7.41
C GLU A 30 3.26 -8.39 -8.31
N ALA A 31 1.94 -8.56 -8.45
CA ALA A 31 1.12 -7.63 -9.22
C ALA A 31 1.06 -6.22 -8.60
N TRP A 32 1.05 -6.13 -7.27
CA TRP A 32 1.11 -4.84 -6.58
C TRP A 32 2.49 -4.19 -6.67
N ASP A 33 3.56 -4.97 -6.49
CA ASP A 33 4.94 -4.47 -6.63
C ASP A 33 5.17 -3.92 -8.05
N GLU A 34 4.73 -4.64 -9.09
CA GLU A 34 4.81 -4.21 -10.49
C GLU A 34 4.01 -2.91 -10.72
N GLY A 35 2.75 -2.85 -10.27
CA GLY A 35 1.93 -1.64 -10.44
C GLY A 35 2.45 -0.41 -9.68
N ILE A 36 3.22 -0.60 -8.60
CA ILE A 36 3.91 0.48 -7.87
C ILE A 36 5.17 0.93 -8.61
N GLU A 37 5.85 0.00 -9.27
CA GLU A 37 7.06 0.25 -10.07
C GLU A 37 6.77 0.97 -11.38
N GLU A 38 5.72 0.56 -12.07
CA GLU A 38 5.32 1.09 -13.38
C GLU A 38 4.66 2.47 -13.30
N ALA A 39 4.12 2.87 -12.14
CA ALA A 39 3.47 4.17 -11.99
C ALA A 39 4.47 5.32 -12.18
N ASP A 40 4.36 6.06 -13.29
CA ASP A 40 5.30 7.10 -13.68
C ASP A 40 5.02 8.44 -12.98
N ASP A 41 3.79 8.63 -12.50
CA ASP A 41 3.36 9.86 -11.85
C ASP A 41 2.60 9.65 -10.54
N MET A 42 2.34 10.77 -9.86
CA MET A 42 1.69 10.76 -8.55
C MET A 42 0.24 10.29 -8.61
N ALA A 43 -0.46 10.55 -9.73
CA ALA A 43 -1.86 10.21 -9.88
C ALA A 43 -2.05 8.71 -10.12
N GLU A 44 -1.19 8.10 -10.93
CA GLU A 44 -1.15 6.66 -11.15
C GLU A 44 -0.81 5.93 -9.85
N LEU A 45 0.23 6.38 -9.15
CA LEU A 45 0.66 5.76 -7.91
C LEU A 45 -0.40 5.88 -6.80
N LYS A 46 -1.12 7.02 -6.75
CA LYS A 46 -2.25 7.22 -5.84
C LYS A 46 -3.42 6.29 -6.20
N ARG A 47 -3.71 6.09 -7.49
CA ARG A 47 -4.73 5.13 -7.95
C ARG A 47 -4.37 3.70 -7.54
N THR A 48 -3.11 3.31 -7.67
CA THR A 48 -2.63 1.99 -7.20
C THR A 48 -2.80 1.84 -5.69
N GLY A 49 -2.48 2.89 -4.92
CA GLY A 49 -2.72 2.90 -3.47
C GLY A 49 -4.20 2.82 -3.07
N GLU A 50 -5.07 3.53 -3.78
CA GLU A 50 -6.53 3.49 -3.57
C GLU A 50 -7.11 2.09 -3.91
N ALA A 51 -6.68 1.50 -5.03
CA ALA A 51 -7.07 0.14 -5.42
C ALA A 51 -6.58 -0.90 -4.41
N LEU A 52 -5.35 -0.76 -3.90
CA LEU A 52 -4.83 -1.60 -2.83
C LEU A 52 -5.70 -1.47 -1.58
N HIS A 53 -6.01 -0.26 -1.14
CA HIS A 53 -6.86 -0.04 0.03
C HIS A 53 -8.25 -0.68 -0.14
N GLU A 54 -8.92 -0.49 -1.28
CA GLU A 54 -10.23 -1.10 -1.55
C GLU A 54 -10.17 -2.64 -1.61
N ALA A 55 -9.12 -3.20 -2.22
CA ALA A 55 -8.92 -4.65 -2.29
C ALA A 55 -8.68 -5.28 -0.91
N MET A 56 -8.13 -4.50 0.02
CA MET A 56 -7.80 -4.92 1.39
C MET A 56 -8.93 -4.66 2.38
N VAL A 57 -9.74 -3.59 2.23
CA VAL A 57 -10.79 -3.21 3.20
C VAL A 57 -11.86 -4.29 3.43
N ASN A 58 -12.02 -5.22 2.49
CA ASN A 58 -12.96 -6.34 2.59
C ASN A 58 -12.32 -7.66 3.06
N ARG A 59 -11.03 -7.67 3.42
CA ARG A 59 -10.30 -8.87 3.85
C ARG A 59 -10.15 -8.90 5.37
N GLU A 60 -10.52 -10.03 5.96
CA GLU A 60 -10.37 -10.27 7.41
C GLU A 60 -8.89 -10.14 7.82
N GLY A 61 -8.60 -9.33 8.83
CA GLY A 61 -7.24 -9.08 9.34
C GLY A 61 -6.56 -7.81 8.81
N VAL A 62 -7.12 -7.11 7.83
CA VAL A 62 -6.52 -5.88 7.26
C VAL A 62 -6.68 -4.66 8.17
N GLU A 63 -7.78 -4.52 8.89
CA GLU A 63 -8.03 -3.35 9.76
C GLU A 63 -6.95 -3.18 10.84
N GLU A 64 -6.39 -4.28 11.35
CA GLU A 64 -5.29 -4.27 12.31
C GLU A 64 -3.99 -3.76 11.67
N VAL A 65 -3.67 -4.23 10.45
CA VAL A 65 -2.48 -3.81 9.69
C VAL A 65 -2.53 -2.34 9.29
N VAL A 66 -3.69 -1.91 8.76
CA VAL A 66 -3.88 -0.54 8.31
C VAL A 66 -3.86 0.41 9.50
N SER A 67 -4.46 0.04 10.63
CA SER A 67 -4.43 0.88 11.83
C SER A 67 -3.01 1.03 12.39
N GLU A 68 -2.27 -0.06 12.55
CA GLU A 68 -0.87 0.00 13.03
C GLU A 68 0.03 0.81 12.10
N HIS A 69 -0.18 0.74 10.78
CA HIS A 69 0.63 1.49 9.82
C HIS A 69 0.20 2.96 9.65
N THR A 70 -1.07 3.27 9.94
CA THR A 70 -1.67 4.61 9.80
C THR A 70 -1.50 5.47 11.06
N GLU A 71 -1.51 4.86 12.26
CA GLU A 71 -1.46 5.61 13.53
C GLU A 71 -0.15 6.40 13.72
N GLU A 72 0.98 5.95 13.16
CA GLU A 72 2.25 6.68 13.31
C GLU A 72 2.51 7.78 12.26
N ARG A 73 1.85 7.75 11.09
CA ARG A 73 2.19 8.66 9.96
C ARG A 73 1.08 9.62 9.50
N THR A 74 -0.18 9.39 9.88
CA THR A 74 -1.32 10.15 9.30
C THR A 74 -2.02 11.11 10.27
N GLN A 75 -1.55 11.27 11.51
CA GLN A 75 -2.05 12.35 12.39
C GLN A 75 -1.66 13.78 11.93
N SER A 76 -0.87 13.94 10.86
CA SER A 76 -0.50 15.27 10.33
C SER A 76 -1.30 15.74 9.12
N PHE A 77 -2.29 14.97 8.62
CA PHE A 77 -3.01 15.33 7.39
C PHE A 77 -4.55 15.19 7.46
N VAL A 78 -5.13 15.17 8.67
CA VAL A 78 -6.59 15.40 8.86
C VAL A 78 -6.86 16.89 8.95
#